data_AF-A0A1Q7XTC5-F1
#
_entry.id   AF-A0A1Q7XTC5-F1
#
_cell.length_a   1.000
_cell.length_b   1.000
_cell.length_c   1.000
_cell.angle_alpha   90.00
_cell.angle_beta   90.00
_cell.angle_gamma   90.00
#
_symmetry.space_group_name_H-M   'P 1'
#
loop_
_entity.id
_entity.type
_entity.pdbx_description
1 polymer ?
#
loop_
_entity_poly.entity_id
_entity_poly.type
_entity_poly.pdbx_seq_one_letter_code
_entity_poly.pdbx_strand_id
1 'polypeptide(L)'
;MALIDRKYIGASCPNIACLPSKNIVHSARVASYVRRSEEFGIAGKDFTVDMAVVRGRKRSMVSTLNNLYLDNYKKTGAEFTERTRSD
;
A
#
# COMPACT_ATOMS: atom_id res chain seq x y z
N MET A 1 -10.07 16.86 -21.34
CA MET A 1 -9.39 15.55 -21.26
C MET A 1 -10.00 14.81 -20.09
N ALA A 2 -10.60 13.63 -20.29
CA ALA A 2 -11.27 12.87 -19.23
C ALA A 2 -10.53 11.55 -19.01
N LEU A 3 -10.31 11.19 -17.74
CA LEU A 3 -9.74 9.89 -17.35
C LEU A 3 -10.87 9.01 -16.82
N ILE A 4 -11.09 7.87 -17.46
CA ILE A 4 -12.11 6.90 -17.06
C ILE A 4 -11.41 5.69 -16.45
N ASP A 5 -11.55 5.51 -15.14
CA ASP A 5 -11.15 4.27 -14.45
C ASP A 5 -12.40 3.50 -14.01
N ARG A 6 -12.32 2.18 -14.05
CA ARG A 6 -13.45 1.29 -13.76
C ARG A 6 -13.53 0.89 -12.29
N LYS A 7 -12.43 0.94 -11.54
CA LYS A 7 -12.41 0.41 -10.17
C LYS A 7 -11.38 1.02 -9.24
N TYR A 8 -10.21 1.37 -9.75
CA TYR A 8 -9.07 1.71 -8.90
C TYR A 8 -8.32 2.89 -9.49
N ILE A 9 -8.45 4.06 -8.88
CA ILE A 9 -7.63 5.20 -9.26
C ILE A 9 -6.13 4.86 -9.20
N GLY A 10 -5.40 5.16 -10.27
CA GLY A 10 -4.00 4.76 -10.40
C GLY A 10 -3.78 3.28 -10.75
N ALA A 11 -4.81 2.59 -11.23
CA ALA A 11 -4.79 1.18 -11.64
C ALA A 11 -4.49 0.19 -10.50
N SER A 12 -4.17 -1.07 -10.86
CA SER A 12 -4.04 -2.19 -9.92
C SER A 12 -2.76 -2.17 -9.08
N CYS A 13 -1.66 -1.61 -9.59
CA CYS A 13 -0.35 -1.60 -8.91
C CYS A 13 -0.39 -0.99 -7.50
N PRO A 14 -0.93 0.23 -7.30
CA PRO A 14 -1.04 0.84 -5.96
C PRO A 14 -2.11 0.20 -5.10
N ASN A 15 -3.16 -0.38 -5.69
CA ASN A 15 -4.35 -0.79 -4.96
C ASN A 15 -4.31 -2.25 -4.48
N ILE A 16 -3.93 -3.19 -5.36
CA ILE A 16 -4.07 -4.63 -5.09
C ILE A 16 -2.89 -5.50 -5.55
N ALA A 17 -1.93 -4.96 -6.30
CA ALA A 17 -0.85 -5.75 -6.87
C ALA A 17 0.51 -5.40 -6.23
N CYS A 18 1.36 -4.73 -6.98
CA CYS A 18 2.78 -4.62 -6.69
C CYS A 18 3.09 -3.93 -5.34
N LEU A 19 2.45 -2.79 -5.05
CA LEU A 19 2.78 -1.97 -3.88
C LEU A 19 2.24 -2.56 -2.58
N PRO A 20 0.97 -3.04 -2.50
CA PRO A 20 0.48 -3.73 -1.32
C PRO A 20 1.29 -4.99 -0.98
N SER A 21 1.66 -5.78 -2.00
CA SER A 21 2.50 -6.98 -1.81
C SER A 21 3.88 -6.63 -1.29
N LYS A 22 4.56 -5.62 -1.87
CA LYS A 22 5.87 -5.15 -1.40
C LYS A 22 5.81 -4.61 0.04
N ASN A 23 4.71 -3.98 0.45
CA ASN A 23 4.54 -3.49 1.82
C ASN A 23 4.51 -4.64 2.85
N ILE A 24 3.83 -5.73 2.53
CA ILE A 24 3.79 -6.94 3.37
C ILE A 24 5.16 -7.62 3.38
N VAL A 25 5.77 -7.85 2.20
CA VAL A 25 7.10 -8.48 2.07
C VAL A 25 8.15 -7.71 2.86
N HIS A 26 8.09 -6.37 2.87
CA HIS A 26 8.99 -5.57 3.68
C HIS A 26 8.83 -5.84 5.18
N SER A 27 7.60 -5.98 5.67
CA SER A 27 7.33 -6.32 7.08
C SER A 27 7.89 -7.69 7.44
N ALA A 28 7.74 -8.68 6.53
CA ALA A 28 8.34 -10.00 6.69
C ALA A 28 9.88 -9.95 6.70
N ARG A 29 10.49 -9.11 5.85
CA ARG A 29 11.95 -8.90 5.84
C ARG A 29 12.44 -8.31 7.17
N VAL A 30 11.73 -7.31 7.72
CA VAL A 30 12.07 -6.74 9.03
C VAL A 30 11.97 -7.80 10.13
N ALA A 31 10.90 -8.58 10.18
CA ALA A 31 10.76 -9.68 11.14
C ALA A 31 11.90 -10.71 11.00
N SER A 32 12.36 -10.97 9.77
CA SER A 32 13.49 -11.86 9.52
C SER A 32 14.84 -11.28 9.99
N TYR A 33 14.98 -9.96 10.05
CA TYR A 33 16.16 -9.33 10.66
C TYR A 33 16.06 -9.33 12.18
N VAL A 34 14.90 -9.02 12.77
CA VAL A 34 14.69 -9.07 14.22
C VAL A 34 14.98 -10.47 14.77
N ARG A 35 14.52 -11.51 14.09
CA ARG A 35 14.82 -12.91 14.44
C ARG A 35 16.31 -13.26 14.42
N ARG A 36 17.09 -12.57 13.59
CA ARG A 36 18.54 -12.76 13.43
C ARG A 36 19.33 -11.60 14.03
N SER A 37 18.74 -10.88 14.97
CA SER A 37 19.31 -9.67 15.57
C SER A 37 20.70 -9.93 16.17
N GLU A 38 20.91 -11.12 16.74
CA GLU A 38 22.19 -11.52 17.33
C GLU A 38 23.33 -11.59 16.32
N GLU A 39 23.07 -11.90 15.04
CA GLU A 39 24.08 -11.83 13.96
C GLU A 39 24.64 -10.41 13.79
N PHE A 40 23.88 -9.40 14.24
CA PHE A 40 24.23 -7.99 14.17
C PHE A 40 24.69 -7.42 15.53
N GLY A 41 24.97 -8.29 16.52
CA GLY A 41 25.39 -7.87 17.86
C GLY A 41 24.25 -7.24 18.69
N ILE A 42 23.00 -7.42 18.28
CA ILE A 42 21.83 -6.95 19.00
C ILE A 42 21.26 -8.13 19.79
N ALA A 43 21.27 -8.04 21.12
CA ALA A 43 20.74 -9.09 21.98
C ALA A 43 19.28 -9.40 21.62
N GLY A 44 19.01 -10.67 21.26
CA GLY A 44 17.69 -11.13 20.87
C GLY A 44 16.84 -11.53 22.08
N LYS A 45 15.54 -11.24 22.01
CA LYS A 45 14.51 -11.84 22.89
C LYS A 45 13.30 -12.22 22.04
N ASP A 46 12.33 -12.90 22.64
CA ASP A 46 11.08 -13.24 21.98
C ASP A 46 10.35 -12.01 21.43
N PHE A 47 9.84 -12.11 20.20
CA PHE A 47 9.06 -11.08 19.54
C PHE A 47 7.81 -11.67 18.89
N THR A 48 6.81 -10.82 18.66
CA THR A 48 5.56 -11.18 17.99
C THR A 48 5.30 -10.25 16.83
N VAL A 49 4.79 -10.79 15.72
CA VAL A 49 4.35 -10.00 14.56
C VAL A 49 2.85 -9.76 14.66
N ASP A 50 2.46 -8.49 14.81
CA ASP A 50 1.05 -8.09 14.72
C ASP A 50 0.63 -7.88 13.26
N MET A 51 -0.09 -8.86 12.71
CA MET A 51 -0.60 -8.80 11.34
C MET A 51 -1.75 -7.79 11.15
N ALA A 52 -2.43 -7.37 12.21
CA ALA A 52 -3.39 -6.28 12.14
C ALA A 52 -2.67 -4.95 11.86
N VAL A 53 -1.55 -4.68 12.54
CA VAL A 53 -0.70 -3.50 12.29
C VAL A 53 -0.10 -3.54 10.88
N VAL A 54 0.43 -4.67 10.43
CA VAL A 54 0.96 -4.83 9.06
C VAL A 54 -0.11 -4.53 8.01
N ARG A 55 -1.33 -5.08 8.17
CA ARG A 55 -2.45 -4.80 7.27
C ARG A 55 -2.90 -3.34 7.34
N GLY A 56 -2.88 -2.74 8.52
CA GLY A 56 -3.17 -1.31 8.73
C GLY A 56 -2.23 -0.43 7.94
N ARG A 57 -0.91 -0.67 8.04
CA ARG A 57 0.11 0.07 7.29
C ARG A 57 -0.06 -0.06 5.78
N LYS A 58 -0.38 -1.27 5.29
CA LYS A 58 -0.72 -1.51 3.88
C LYS A 58 -1.93 -0.68 3.44
N ARG A 59 -3.03 -0.70 4.20
CA ARG A 59 -4.26 0.06 3.89
C ARG A 59 -4.03 1.56 3.90
N SER A 60 -3.28 2.07 4.88
CA SER A 60 -2.91 3.48 4.95
C SER A 60 -2.13 3.90 3.71
N MET A 61 -1.15 3.10 3.28
CA MET A 61 -0.36 3.37 2.09
C MET A 61 -1.23 3.46 0.82
N VAL A 62 -2.18 2.52 0.64
CA VAL A 62 -3.12 2.56 -0.50
C VAL A 62 -3.97 3.83 -0.47
N SER A 63 -4.52 4.17 0.70
CA SER A 63 -5.34 5.38 0.88
C SER A 63 -4.56 6.67 0.54
N THR A 64 -3.34 6.79 1.05
CA THR A 64 -2.47 7.94 0.76
C THR A 64 -2.18 8.08 -0.72
N LEU A 65 -1.88 6.98 -1.42
CA LEU A 65 -1.62 7.02 -2.86
C LEU A 65 -2.87 7.40 -3.66
N ASN A 66 -4.03 6.85 -3.30
CA ASN A 66 -5.28 7.19 -3.98
C ASN A 66 -5.62 8.68 -3.82
N ASN A 67 -5.43 9.24 -2.62
CA ASN A 67 -5.63 10.67 -2.38
C ASN A 67 -4.65 11.53 -3.21
N LEU A 68 -3.37 11.14 -3.25
CA LEU A 68 -2.36 11.83 -4.06
C LEU A 68 -2.73 11.82 -5.56
N TYR A 69 -3.20 10.68 -6.08
CA TYR A 69 -3.62 10.59 -7.48
C TYR A 69 -4.84 11.49 -7.74
N LEU A 70 -5.85 11.47 -6.87
CA LEU A 70 -7.01 12.35 -6.97
C LEU A 70 -6.59 13.83 -7.01
N ASP A 71 -5.71 14.24 -6.09
CA ASP A 71 -5.24 15.61 -6.02
C ASP A 71 -4.45 16.02 -7.26
N ASN A 72 -3.64 15.11 -7.81
CA ASN A 72 -2.91 15.36 -9.05
C ASN A 72 -3.84 15.49 -10.25
N TYR A 73 -4.89 14.66 -10.37
CA TYR A 73 -5.86 14.78 -11.46
C TYR A 73 -6.66 16.10 -11.39
N LYS A 74 -7.06 16.52 -10.20
CA LYS A 74 -7.73 17.83 -10.00
C LYS A 74 -6.86 18.99 -10.50
N LYS A 75 -5.54 18.93 -10.28
CA LYS A 75 -4.60 19.97 -10.70
C LYS A 75 -4.43 20.08 -12.22
N THR A 76 -4.67 19.00 -12.97
CA THR A 76 -4.56 19.02 -14.45
C THR A 76 -5.84 19.47 -15.14
N GLY A 77 -6.90 19.79 -14.38
CA GLY A 77 -8.23 20.08 -14.93
C GLY A 77 -8.92 18.84 -15.51
N ALA A 78 -8.43 17.63 -15.19
CA ALA A 78 -9.04 16.38 -15.59
C ALA A 78 -10.17 16.02 -14.62
N GLU A 79 -11.35 15.72 -15.17
CA GLU A 79 -12.45 15.15 -14.41
C GLU A 79 -12.22 13.63 -14.25
N PHE A 80 -12.31 13.16 -13.01
CA PHE A 80 -12.28 11.72 -12.69
C PHE A 80 -13.70 11.23 -12.49
N THR A 81 -14.13 10.32 -13.36
CA THR A 81 -15.44 9.67 -13.26
C THR A 81 -15.23 8.19 -12.96
N GLU A 82 -15.65 7.74 -11.77
CA GLU A 82 -15.74 6.31 -11.48
C GLU A 82 -16.94 5.72 -12.24
N ARG A 83 -16.67 4.90 -13.26
CA ARG A 83 -17.73 4.09 -13.87
C ARG A 83 -18.01 2.88 -12.97
N THR A 84 -18.88 3.04 -11.98
CA THR A 84 -19.57 1.90 -11.39
C THR A 84 -20.58 1.41 -12.44
N ARG A 85 -20.50 0.12 -12.80
CA ARG A 85 -21.49 -0.51 -13.68
C ARG A 85 -22.80 -0.64 -12.89
N SER A 86 -23.72 0.31 -13.07
CA SER A 86 -25.15 0.02 -13.03
C SER A 86 -25.50 -0.63 -14.38
N ASP A 87 -26.11 -1.82 -14.33
CA ASP A 87 -26.38 -2.81 -15.40
C ASP A 87 -25.33 -3.91 -15.54
#